data_AF-A0A9E3JR31-F1
#
_entry.id   AF-A0A9E3JR31-F1
#
_cell.length_a   1.000
_cell.length_b   1.000
_cell.length_c   1.000
_cell.angle_alpha   90.00
_cell.angle_beta   90.00
_cell.angle_gamma   90.00
#
_symmetry.space_group_name_H-M   'P 1'
#
loop_
_entity.id
_entity.type
_entity.pdbx_description
1 polymer ?
#
loop_
_entity_poly.entity_id
_entity_poly.type
_entity_poly.pdbx_seq_one_letter_code
_entity_poly.pdbx_strand_id
1 'polypeptide(L)'
;MIMPSNCAPSNSTSSKRELRIHLRHVRAIDPAGGPLCTPGIRAWCRQHGIDLHVLCEDGIAVDDHPHLHDDPFVVRVIEIARAEQAGGEAVIRDAT
;
A
#
# COMPACT_ATOMS: atom_id res chain seq x y z
N MET A 1 -18.69 30.61 -37.41
CA MET A 1 -17.84 30.86 -36.22
C MET A 1 -18.69 30.65 -34.98
N ILE A 2 -18.63 29.49 -34.32
CA ILE A 2 -18.73 29.31 -32.86
C ILE A 2 -17.90 28.05 -32.52
N MET A 3 -17.04 28.18 -31.51
CA MET A 3 -16.03 27.23 -31.03
C MET A 3 -16.61 25.98 -30.33
N PRO A 4 -15.81 24.90 -30.16
CA PRO A 4 -16.22 23.67 -29.48
C PRO A 4 -16.18 23.86 -27.95
N SER A 5 -17.28 23.54 -27.26
CA SER A 5 -17.28 23.41 -25.79
C SER A 5 -16.77 22.02 -25.39
N ASN A 6 -15.49 21.97 -25.08
CA ASN A 6 -14.88 20.94 -24.25
C ASN A 6 -15.35 21.16 -22.79
N CYS A 7 -16.13 20.23 -22.25
CA CYS A 7 -16.36 20.11 -20.80
C CYS A 7 -16.50 18.63 -20.44
N ALA A 8 -15.36 17.96 -20.29
CA ALA A 8 -15.22 16.92 -19.29
C ALA A 8 -14.65 17.58 -18.02
N PRO A 9 -15.15 17.21 -16.85
CA PRO A 9 -14.24 16.88 -15.78
C PRO A 9 -14.54 15.49 -15.22
N SER A 10 -13.54 14.63 -15.42
CA SER A 10 -12.93 13.81 -14.38
C SER A 10 -13.87 12.92 -13.55
N ASN A 11 -14.00 11.69 -14.03
CA ASN A 11 -13.99 10.44 -13.27
C ASN A 11 -14.08 10.62 -11.75
N SER A 12 -15.30 10.59 -11.22
CA SER A 12 -15.55 10.42 -9.79
C SER A 12 -15.27 8.97 -9.40
N THR A 13 -14.01 8.55 -9.47
CA THR A 13 -13.56 7.36 -8.74
C THR A 13 -13.59 7.72 -7.27
N SER A 14 -14.71 7.37 -6.64
CA SER A 14 -14.84 7.18 -5.20
C SER A 14 -13.52 6.68 -4.65
N SER A 15 -12.86 7.52 -3.85
CA SER A 15 -11.58 7.27 -3.19
C SER A 15 -11.73 6.14 -2.18
N LYS A 16 -11.99 4.92 -2.67
CA LYS A 16 -11.59 3.71 -1.97
C LYS A 16 -10.07 3.87 -1.87
N ARG A 17 -9.58 4.30 -0.72
CA ARG A 17 -8.14 4.33 -0.45
C ARG A 17 -7.69 2.89 -0.55
N GLU A 18 -7.25 2.52 -1.74
CA GLU A 18 -6.67 1.24 -2.04
C GLU A 18 -5.56 1.02 -1.01
N LEU A 19 -5.71 -0.04 -0.21
CA LEU A 19 -4.76 -0.31 0.85
C LEU A 19 -3.47 -0.78 0.19
N ARG A 20 -2.42 0.03 0.30
CA ARG A 20 -1.10 -0.28 -0.25
C ARG A 20 -0.13 -0.67 0.84
N ILE A 21 0.55 -1.78 0.63
CA ILE A 21 1.65 -2.22 1.49
C ILE A 21 2.99 -1.77 0.89
N HIS A 22 3.81 -1.10 1.70
CA HIS A 22 5.14 -0.63 1.32
C HIS A 22 6.19 -1.32 2.19
N LEU A 23 7.46 -1.28 1.75
CA LEU A 23 8.59 -1.85 2.50
C LEU A 23 8.67 -1.32 3.95
N ARG A 24 8.26 -0.07 4.21
CA ARG A 24 8.24 0.51 5.55
C ARG A 24 7.29 -0.24 6.51
N HIS A 25 6.13 -0.68 6.03
CA HIS A 25 5.16 -1.43 6.84
C HIS A 25 5.73 -2.81 7.19
N VAL A 26 6.45 -3.41 6.24
CA VAL A 26 7.14 -4.68 6.46
C VAL A 26 8.23 -4.53 7.54
N ARG A 27 9.01 -3.46 7.48
CA ARG A 27 10.02 -3.15 8.51
C ARG A 27 9.43 -2.89 9.90
N ALA A 28 8.18 -2.44 9.97
CA ALA A 28 7.50 -2.17 11.24
C ALA A 28 6.99 -3.45 11.95
N ILE A 29 6.94 -4.61 11.27
CA ILE A 29 6.57 -5.89 11.90
C ILE A 29 7.59 -6.31 12.96
N ASP A 30 8.88 -6.09 12.68
CA ASP A 30 9.95 -6.45 13.60
C ASP A 30 11.01 -5.34 13.66
N PRO A 31 10.82 -4.35 14.55
CA PRO A 31 11.80 -3.28 14.75
C PRO A 31 13.08 -3.75 15.48
N ALA A 32 13.06 -4.94 16.11
CA ALA A 32 14.17 -5.48 16.90
C ALA A 32 15.01 -6.53 16.16
N GLY A 33 14.45 -7.19 15.14
CA GLY A 33 15.07 -8.27 14.35
C GLY A 33 16.17 -7.84 13.38
N GLY A 34 16.71 -6.63 13.51
CA GLY A 34 17.61 -6.04 12.52
C GLY A 34 16.88 -5.75 11.20
N PRO A 35 17.57 -5.37 10.11
CA PRO A 35 16.92 -5.36 8.82
C PRO A 35 16.39 -6.78 8.63
N LEU A 36 15.07 -6.98 8.48
CA LEU A 36 14.52 -8.22 7.94
C LEU A 36 15.32 -8.48 6.68
N CYS A 37 16.38 -9.29 6.82
CA CYS A 37 17.47 -9.26 5.89
C CYS A 37 16.82 -9.70 4.59
N THR A 38 16.96 -8.83 3.60
CA THR A 38 16.80 -9.00 2.18
C THR A 38 16.46 -10.42 1.67
N PRO A 39 17.11 -11.54 2.09
CA PRO A 39 16.63 -12.91 1.81
C PRO A 39 15.17 -13.22 2.12
N GLY A 40 14.62 -12.85 3.28
CA GLY A 40 13.23 -13.24 3.66
C GLY A 40 12.18 -12.57 2.78
N ILE A 41 12.30 -11.25 2.63
CA ILE A 41 11.45 -10.45 1.74
C ILE A 41 11.68 -10.81 0.27
N ARG A 42 12.92 -11.04 -0.19
CA ARG A 42 13.16 -11.45 -1.58
C ARG A 42 12.62 -12.85 -1.86
N ALA A 43 12.73 -13.78 -0.91
CA ALA A 43 12.16 -15.12 -1.04
C ALA A 43 10.63 -15.06 -1.12
N TRP A 44 10.00 -14.27 -0.25
CA TRP A 44 8.57 -14.00 -0.29
C TRP A 44 8.15 -13.35 -1.62
N CYS A 45 8.86 -12.30 -2.04
CA CYS A 45 8.60 -11.64 -3.33
C CYS A 45 8.67 -12.64 -4.49
N ARG A 46 9.69 -13.53 -4.51
CA ARG A 46 9.81 -14.57 -5.53
C ARG A 46 8.72 -15.64 -5.45
N GLN A 47 8.32 -16.04 -4.25
CA GLN A 47 7.28 -17.04 -4.03
C GLN A 47 5.92 -16.55 -4.52
N HIS A 48 5.64 -15.26 -4.35
CA HIS A 48 4.36 -14.64 -4.69
C HIS A 48 4.37 -13.89 -6.03
N GLY A 49 5.48 -13.91 -6.78
CA GLY A 49 5.60 -13.21 -8.07
C GLY A 49 5.56 -11.68 -7.94
N ILE A 50 5.94 -11.16 -6.77
CA ILE A 50 5.94 -9.74 -6.45
C ILE A 50 7.27 -9.12 -6.83
N ASP A 51 7.22 -7.95 -7.47
CA ASP A 51 8.42 -7.16 -7.72
C ASP A 51 8.82 -6.36 -6.48
N LEU A 52 10.03 -6.63 -5.98
CA LEU A 52 10.60 -5.91 -4.86
C LEU A 52 10.78 -4.41 -5.16
N HIS A 53 11.06 -4.05 -6.41
CA HIS A 53 11.23 -2.66 -6.81
C HIS A 53 9.90 -1.90 -6.68
N VAL A 54 8.81 -2.49 -7.19
CA VAL A 54 7.44 -1.98 -7.03
C VAL A 54 7.06 -1.88 -5.56
N LEU A 55 7.39 -2.89 -4.73
CA LEU A 55 7.16 -2.83 -3.28
C LEU A 55 7.89 -1.67 -2.58
N CYS A 56 9.07 -1.29 -3.08
CA CYS A 56 9.86 -0.19 -2.54
C CYS A 56 9.37 1.18 -2.98
N GLU A 57 9.06 1.34 -4.27
CA GLU A 57 8.76 2.64 -4.88
C GLU A 57 7.26 2.99 -4.80
N ASP A 58 6.41 2.11 -5.33
CA ASP A 58 4.98 2.37 -5.49
C ASP A 58 4.11 1.76 -4.38
N GLY A 59 4.60 0.70 -3.75
CA GLY A 59 3.81 -0.17 -2.88
C GLY A 59 2.85 -1.07 -3.68
N ILE A 60 2.39 -2.13 -3.02
CA ILE A 60 1.52 -3.13 -3.65
C ILE A 60 0.09 -2.91 -3.16
N ALA A 61 -0.84 -2.78 -4.10
CA ALA A 61 -2.26 -2.82 -3.83
C ALA A 61 -2.66 -4.23 -3.37
N VAL A 62 -3.10 -4.35 -2.12
CA VAL A 62 -3.48 -5.64 -1.54
C VAL A 62 -4.75 -6.18 -2.21
N ASP A 63 -5.64 -5.30 -2.67
CA ASP A 63 -6.87 -5.67 -3.36
C ASP A 63 -6.61 -6.37 -4.72
N ASP A 64 -5.50 -6.04 -5.39
CA ASP A 64 -5.08 -6.69 -6.65
C ASP A 64 -4.50 -8.11 -6.44
N HIS A 65 -4.19 -8.45 -5.19
CA HIS A 65 -3.48 -9.67 -4.84
C HIS A 65 -4.24 -10.47 -3.77
N PRO A 66 -5.43 -11.01 -4.08
CA PRO A 66 -6.28 -11.71 -3.09
C PRO A 66 -5.59 -12.92 -2.45
N HIS A 67 -4.71 -13.59 -3.19
CA HIS A 67 -3.91 -14.72 -2.71
C HIS A 67 -2.91 -14.36 -1.60
N LEU A 68 -2.64 -13.07 -1.38
CA LEU A 68 -1.79 -12.61 -0.27
C LEU A 68 -2.56 -12.44 1.03
N HIS A 69 -3.89 -12.38 0.99
CA HIS A 69 -4.71 -12.12 2.18
C HIS A 69 -4.66 -13.30 3.17
N ASP A 70 -4.35 -14.50 2.68
CA ASP A 70 -4.22 -15.72 3.49
C ASP A 70 -2.83 -15.87 4.15
N ASP A 71 -1.85 -15.04 3.76
CA ASP A 71 -0.50 -15.12 4.30
C ASP A 71 -0.43 -14.39 5.67
N PRO A 72 -0.07 -15.08 6.76
CA PRO A 72 -0.01 -14.48 8.10
C PRO A 72 0.98 -13.32 8.17
N PHE A 73 2.05 -13.31 7.38
CA PHE A 73 2.97 -12.19 7.30
C PHE A 73 2.27 -10.97 6.69
N VAL A 74 1.58 -11.15 5.56
CA VAL A 74 0.88 -10.07 4.87
C VAL A 74 -0.26 -9.51 5.71
N VAL A 75 -1.00 -10.37 6.42
CA VAL A 75 -2.04 -9.94 7.37
C VAL A 75 -1.49 -8.93 8.37
N ARG A 76 -0.29 -9.17 8.92
CA ARG A 76 0.37 -8.23 9.84
C ARG A 76 0.80 -6.94 9.15
N VAL A 77 1.31 -7.01 7.92
CA VAL A 77 1.66 -5.82 7.12
C VAL A 77 0.40 -4.96 6.84
N ILE A 78 -0.72 -5.61 6.51
CA ILE A 78 -2.03 -4.98 6.28
C ILE A 78 -2.51 -4.27 7.54
N GLU A 79 -2.42 -4.91 8.71
CA GLU A 79 -2.79 -4.31 10.00
C GLU A 79 -2.01 -3.01 10.26
N ILE A 80 -0.69 -3.03 10.03
CA ILE A 80 0.16 -1.84 10.18
C ILE A 80 -0.23 -0.76 9.17
N ALA A 81 -0.40 -1.11 7.89
CA ALA A 81 -0.79 -0.17 6.85
C ALA A 81 -2.15 0.49 7.14
N ARG A 82 -3.12 -0.28 7.66
CA ARG A 82 -4.42 0.24 8.08
C ARG A 82 -4.31 1.16 9.29
N ALA A 83 -3.49 0.80 10.27
CA ALA A 83 -3.25 1.64 11.44
C ALA A 83 -2.59 2.98 11.05
N GLU A 84 -1.63 2.97 10.12
CA GLU A 84 -1.03 4.19 9.57
C GLU A 84 -2.03 5.04 8.79
N GLN A 85 -2.88 4.43 7.94
CA GLN A 85 -3.91 5.18 7.23
C GLN A 85 -4.93 5.80 8.18
N ALA A 86 -5.33 5.09 9.23
CA ALA A 86 -6.26 5.59 10.25
C ALA A 86 -5.62 6.68 11.13
N GLY A 87 -4.35 6.52 11.50
CA GLY A 87 -3.60 7.50 12.30
C GLY A 87 -3.22 8.76 11.51
N GLY A 88 -2.90 8.61 10.21
CA GLY A 88 -2.65 9.73 9.30
C GLY A 88 -3.90 10.56 9.00
N GLU A 89 -5.09 9.93 8.97
CA GLU A 89 -6.37 10.62 8.80
C GLU A 89 -6.76 11.49 10.01
N ALA A 90 -6.29 11.14 11.21
CA ALA A 90 -6.55 11.93 12.41
C ALA A 90 -5.78 13.26 12.43
N VAL A 91 -4.60 13.33 11.79
CA VAL A 91 -3.76 14.55 11.78
C VAL A 91 -4.29 15.62 10.82
N ILE A 92 -5.07 15.23 9.80
CA ILE A 92 -5.60 16.16 8.79
C ILE A 92 -6.91 16.85 9.23
N ARG A 93 -7.49 16.47 10.38
CA ARG A 93 -8.79 16.99 10.86
C ARG A 93 -8.68 17.99 12.02
N ASP A 94 -7.48 18.29 12.49
CA ASP A 94 -7.23 19.26 13.59
C ASP A 94 -6.59 20.57 13.09
N ALA A 95 -6.69 20.85 11.79
CA ALA A 95 -6.28 22.12 11.18
C ALA A 95 -7.50 22.80 10.55
N THR A 96 -8.44 23.25 11.36
CA THR A 96 -9.46 24.26 10.98
C THR A 96 -9.77 25.14 12.17
#